data_AF-A0A2I0F3H2-F1
#
_entry.id   AF-A0A2I0F3H2-F1
#
_cell.length_a   1.000
_cell.length_b   1.000
_cell.length_c   1.000
_cell.angle_alpha   90.00
_cell.angle_beta   90.00
_cell.angle_gamma   90.00
#
_symmetry.space_group_name_H-M   'P 1'
#
loop_
_entity.id
_entity.type
_entity.pdbx_description
1 polymer ?
#
loop_
_entity_poly.entity_id
_entity_poly.type
_entity_poly.pdbx_seq_one_letter_code
_entity_poly.pdbx_strand_id
1 'polypeptide(L)'
;MTTNEIYEYLMSLPGVLDYDVGCEMDEVQQRIDDAYDLYFGKGICVVADWKWIDIELTKQGKKLLPSDLKPDLLFADTILEDSPQRGIDWVKTSMLVEYQHPGLFVTRNTCYVMVGLGLRCQVRFDDV
;
A
#
# COMPACT_ATOMS: atom_id res chain seq x y z
N MET A 1 -12.38 -16.03 -4.63
CA MET A 1 -11.56 -16.14 -3.42
C MET A 1 -12.32 -15.53 -2.26
N THR A 2 -12.31 -16.17 -1.09
CA THR A 2 -12.77 -15.59 0.18
C THR A 2 -11.75 -14.57 0.70
N THR A 3 -12.14 -13.74 1.67
CA THR A 3 -11.23 -12.80 2.35
C THR A 3 -9.99 -13.52 2.89
N ASN A 4 -10.14 -14.72 3.45
CA ASN A 4 -9.03 -15.51 3.98
C ASN A 4 -8.13 -16.04 2.87
N GLU A 5 -8.68 -16.51 1.75
CA GLU A 5 -7.85 -16.99 0.62
C GLU A 5 -7.00 -15.87 0.02
N ILE A 6 -7.54 -14.63 -0.07
CA ILE A 6 -6.78 -13.47 -0.52
C ILE A 6 -5.66 -13.15 0.47
N TYR A 7 -5.96 -13.15 1.77
CA TYR A 7 -4.96 -12.92 2.81
C TYR A 7 -3.81 -13.93 2.72
N GLU A 8 -4.10 -15.22 2.71
CA GLU A 8 -3.11 -16.29 2.64
C GLU A 8 -2.25 -16.17 1.37
N TYR A 9 -2.88 -15.85 0.23
CA TYR A 9 -2.17 -15.61 -1.02
C TYR A 9 -1.17 -14.45 -0.88
N LEU A 10 -1.63 -13.27 -0.45
CA LEU A 10 -0.78 -12.08 -0.29
C LEU A 10 0.34 -12.31 0.73
N MET A 11 0.02 -12.98 1.84
CA MET A 11 0.99 -13.36 2.87
C MET A 11 2.05 -14.32 2.33
N SER A 12 1.68 -15.24 1.44
CA SER A 12 2.62 -16.20 0.83
C SER A 12 3.49 -15.63 -0.30
N LEU A 13 3.18 -14.43 -0.82
CA LEU A 13 3.93 -13.84 -1.93
C LEU A 13 5.42 -13.70 -1.58
N PRO A 14 6.35 -14.22 -2.42
CA PRO A 14 7.77 -14.01 -2.22
C PRO A 14 8.10 -12.54 -2.46
N GLY A 15 8.98 -11.98 -1.64
CA GLY A 15 9.42 -10.60 -1.79
C GLY A 15 10.85 -10.40 -1.33
N VAL A 16 11.42 -9.28 -1.77
CA VAL A 16 12.77 -8.84 -1.38
C VAL A 16 12.62 -7.69 -0.39
N LEU A 17 13.44 -7.67 0.66
CA LEU A 17 13.46 -6.56 1.61
C LEU A 17 13.73 -5.24 0.89
N ASP A 18 12.88 -4.25 1.16
CA ASP A 18 12.98 -2.89 0.61
C ASP A 18 12.85 -1.89 1.77
N TYR A 19 13.97 -1.26 2.12
CA TYR A 19 14.07 -0.30 3.22
C TYR A 19 13.80 1.13 2.75
N ASP A 20 13.81 1.37 1.44
CA ASP A 20 13.76 2.72 0.87
C ASP A 20 12.32 3.24 0.71
N VAL A 21 11.30 2.50 1.16
CA VAL A 21 9.90 2.91 0.94
C VAL A 21 9.08 3.16 2.21
N GLY A 22 9.53 2.69 3.37
CA GLY A 22 8.92 3.01 4.67
C GLY A 22 9.60 4.20 5.36
N CYS A 23 8.90 4.83 6.30
CA CYS A 23 9.50 5.77 7.25
C CYS A 23 9.90 5.05 8.53
N GLU A 24 10.80 5.65 9.31
CA GLU A 24 11.14 5.15 10.64
C GLU A 24 10.00 5.39 11.64
N MET A 25 10.00 4.64 12.74
CA MET A 25 8.95 4.73 13.78
C MET A 25 8.84 6.11 14.42
N ASP A 26 9.95 6.84 14.57
CA ASP A 26 9.99 8.19 15.13
C ASP A 26 9.57 9.27 14.14
N GLU A 27 9.50 8.94 12.84
CA GLU A 27 9.04 9.84 11.78
C GLU A 27 7.52 9.74 11.51
N VAL A 28 6.84 8.73 12.08
CA VAL A 28 5.42 8.44 11.79
C VAL A 28 4.53 9.66 11.99
N GLN A 29 4.67 10.38 13.11
CA GLN A 29 3.84 11.56 13.37
C GLN A 29 4.06 12.65 12.32
N GLN A 30 5.32 12.90 11.94
CA GLN A 30 5.63 13.86 10.87
C GLN A 30 5.02 13.42 9.53
N ARG A 31 5.04 12.12 9.22
CA ARG A 31 4.41 11.59 7.99
C ARG A 31 2.89 11.72 8.02
N ILE A 32 2.25 11.55 9.16
CA ILE A 32 0.81 11.80 9.33
C ILE A 32 0.49 13.27 9.08
N ASP A 33 1.26 14.19 9.66
CA ASP A 33 1.07 15.63 9.49
C ASP A 33 1.25 16.03 8.01
N ASP A 34 2.31 15.54 7.36
CA ASP A 34 2.54 15.74 5.92
C ASP A 34 1.38 15.19 5.08
N ALA A 35 0.82 14.04 5.46
CA ALA A 35 -0.33 13.46 4.77
C ALA A 35 -1.59 14.31 4.91
N TYR A 36 -1.83 14.93 6.08
CA TYR A 36 -2.94 15.87 6.26
C TYR A 36 -2.79 17.12 5.39
N ASP A 37 -1.57 17.65 5.28
CA ASP A 37 -1.27 18.85 4.50
C ASP A 37 -1.35 18.59 2.99
N LEU A 38 -0.78 17.48 2.52
CA LEU A 38 -0.72 17.14 1.10
C LEU A 38 -2.03 16.56 0.56
N TYR A 39 -2.79 15.85 1.41
CA TYR A 39 -3.92 15.03 0.98
C TYR A 39 -5.19 15.29 1.78
N PHE A 40 -5.55 16.56 1.91
CA PHE A 40 -6.73 17.02 2.62
C PHE A 40 -8.00 16.19 2.26
N GLY A 41 -8.65 15.65 3.29
CA GLY A 41 -9.89 14.89 3.17
C GLY A 41 -9.73 13.40 2.84
N LYS A 42 -8.51 12.90 2.60
CA LYS A 42 -8.26 11.45 2.55
C LYS A 42 -8.20 10.86 3.95
N GLY A 43 -8.61 9.60 4.08
CA GLY A 43 -8.31 8.83 5.28
C GLY A 43 -6.81 8.63 5.45
N ILE A 44 -6.34 8.49 6.68
CA ILE A 44 -4.94 8.19 7.00
C ILE A 44 -4.91 6.85 7.72
N CYS A 45 -4.04 5.96 7.26
CA CYS A 45 -3.88 4.63 7.83
C CYS A 45 -2.40 4.31 7.97
N VAL A 46 -1.95 4.13 9.21
CA VAL A 46 -0.57 3.81 9.53
C VAL A 46 -0.43 2.30 9.56
N VAL A 47 0.53 1.77 8.81
CA VAL A 47 0.68 0.33 8.59
C VAL A 47 2.13 -0.12 8.74
N ALA A 48 2.31 -1.35 9.20
CA ALA A 48 3.60 -2.04 9.30
C ALA A 48 3.49 -3.44 8.67
N ASP A 49 4.60 -4.17 8.62
CA ASP A 49 4.66 -5.53 8.06
C ASP A 49 4.03 -5.60 6.66
N TRP A 50 4.42 -4.64 5.83
CA TRP A 50 3.79 -4.38 4.54
C TRP A 50 4.54 -5.03 3.38
N LYS A 51 3.80 -5.25 2.30
CA LYS A 51 4.29 -5.68 0.99
C LYS A 51 3.86 -4.67 -0.07
N TRP A 52 4.84 -4.10 -0.76
CA TRP A 52 4.63 -3.37 -2.01
C TRP A 52 4.53 -4.37 -3.15
N ILE A 53 3.42 -4.40 -3.85
CA ILE A 53 3.13 -5.40 -4.89
C ILE A 53 3.08 -4.72 -6.25
N ASP A 54 4.12 -4.91 -7.05
CA ASP A 54 4.17 -4.49 -8.45
C ASP A 54 3.33 -5.45 -9.30
N ILE A 55 2.27 -4.95 -9.94
CA ILE A 55 1.44 -5.73 -10.86
C ILE A 55 2.00 -5.60 -12.28
N GLU A 56 2.46 -6.73 -12.82
CA GLU A 56 2.86 -6.81 -14.22
C GLU A 56 1.62 -6.89 -15.11
N LEU A 57 1.25 -5.73 -15.68
CA LEU A 57 0.18 -5.63 -16.66
C LEU A 57 0.68 -5.88 -18.09
N THR A 58 -0.14 -6.56 -18.89
CA THR A 58 0.06 -6.66 -20.34
C THR A 58 0.02 -5.28 -21.00
N LYS A 59 0.54 -5.16 -22.23
CA LYS A 59 0.46 -3.90 -23.00
C LYS A 59 -0.98 -3.37 -23.16
N GLN A 60 -1.96 -4.27 -23.26
CA GLN A 60 -3.37 -3.88 -23.33
C GLN A 60 -3.88 -3.41 -21.95
N GLY A 61 -3.55 -4.14 -20.89
CA GLY A 61 -3.88 -3.73 -19.51
C GLY A 61 -3.34 -2.35 -19.17
N LYS A 62 -2.08 -2.05 -19.53
CA LYS A 62 -1.48 -0.72 -19.36
C LYS A 62 -2.22 0.40 -20.10
N LYS A 63 -2.82 0.11 -21.26
CA LYS A 63 -3.62 1.10 -22.02
C LYS A 63 -4.99 1.36 -21.41
N LEU A 64 -5.54 0.39 -20.67
CA LEU A 64 -6.83 0.49 -20.00
C LEU A 64 -6.71 1.10 -18.60
N LEU A 65 -5.51 1.12 -18.03
CA LEU A 65 -5.24 1.72 -16.74
C LEU A 65 -5.45 3.25 -16.83
N PRO A 66 -6.28 3.85 -15.95
CA PRO A 66 -6.39 5.29 -15.82
C PRO A 66 -5.02 5.95 -15.63
N SER A 67 -4.82 7.12 -16.24
CA SER A 67 -3.51 7.79 -16.25
C SER A 67 -3.02 8.22 -14.87
N ASP A 68 -3.93 8.37 -13.90
CA ASP A 68 -3.63 8.70 -12.50
C ASP A 68 -3.19 7.48 -11.69
N LEU A 69 -3.38 6.26 -12.20
CA LEU A 69 -3.09 5.04 -11.47
C LEU A 69 -1.77 4.41 -11.93
N LYS A 70 -1.03 3.90 -10.96
CA LYS A 70 0.12 3.02 -11.14
C LYS A 70 -0.29 1.61 -10.75
N PRO A 71 0.20 0.57 -11.45
CA PRO A 71 -0.20 -0.81 -11.20
C PRO A 71 0.49 -1.38 -9.96
N ASP A 72 0.46 -0.66 -8.85
CA ASP A 72 1.08 -1.03 -7.59
C ASP A 72 -0.01 -1.13 -6.52
N LEU A 73 0.07 -2.16 -5.67
CA LEU A 73 -0.77 -2.32 -4.50
C LEU A 73 0.07 -2.35 -3.24
N LEU A 74 -0.54 -2.00 -2.12
CA LEU A 74 0.00 -2.24 -0.80
C LEU A 74 -0.85 -3.32 -0.12
N PHE A 75 -0.18 -4.32 0.43
CA PHE A 75 -0.75 -5.22 1.43
C PHE A 75 -0.05 -4.92 2.76
N ALA A 76 -0.77 -4.89 3.87
CA ALA A 76 -0.16 -4.80 5.19
C ALA A 76 -0.90 -5.69 6.17
N ASP A 77 -0.13 -6.48 6.92
CA ASP A 77 -0.64 -7.39 7.94
C ASP A 77 -0.91 -6.67 9.26
N THR A 78 -0.22 -5.55 9.50
CA THR A 78 -0.32 -4.79 10.75
C THR A 78 -0.88 -3.39 10.49
N ILE A 79 -1.99 -3.08 11.17
CA ILE A 79 -2.56 -1.73 11.23
C ILE A 79 -2.20 -1.11 12.59
N LEU A 80 -1.44 -0.01 12.56
CA LEU A 80 -1.06 0.72 13.78
C LEU A 80 -2.08 1.79 14.14
N GLU A 81 -2.62 2.48 13.12
CA GLU A 81 -3.66 3.49 13.27
C GLU A 81 -4.54 3.53 12.02
N ASP A 82 -5.84 3.74 12.20
CA ASP A 82 -6.78 3.93 11.10
C ASP A 82 -7.75 5.06 11.43
N SER A 83 -7.51 6.25 10.87
CA SER A 83 -8.32 7.45 11.18
C SER A 83 -9.81 7.32 10.81
N PRO A 84 -10.19 6.59 9.74
CA PRO A 84 -11.59 6.29 9.43
C PRO A 84 -12.23 5.21 10.33
N GLN A 85 -11.45 4.57 11.22
CA GLN A 85 -11.92 3.56 12.18
C GLN A 85 -12.69 2.40 11.52
N ARG A 86 -12.12 1.82 10.46
CA ARG A 86 -12.80 0.78 9.66
C ARG A 86 -12.95 -0.55 10.40
N GLY A 87 -12.21 -0.78 11.48
CA GLY A 87 -12.23 -2.04 12.23
C GLY A 87 -11.67 -3.21 11.42
N ILE A 88 -10.57 -2.97 10.70
CA ILE A 88 -9.89 -3.95 9.85
C ILE A 88 -8.62 -4.47 10.53
N ASP A 89 -8.36 -5.77 10.40
CA ASP A 89 -7.16 -6.41 10.98
C ASP A 89 -5.94 -6.30 10.05
N TRP A 90 -6.18 -6.28 8.74
CA TRP A 90 -5.18 -6.15 7.68
C TRP A 90 -5.76 -5.33 6.53
N VAL A 91 -4.91 -4.88 5.60
CA VAL A 91 -5.38 -4.15 4.43
C VAL A 91 -4.74 -4.63 3.14
N LYS A 92 -5.55 -4.73 2.08
CA LYS A 92 -5.09 -4.70 0.69
C LYS A 92 -5.69 -3.49 0.02
N THR A 93 -4.84 -2.62 -0.49
CA THR A 93 -5.28 -1.35 -1.08
C THR A 93 -5.88 -1.54 -2.46
N SER A 94 -6.46 -0.46 -2.98
CA SER A 94 -6.58 -0.24 -4.43
C SER A 94 -5.23 0.21 -5.01
N MET A 95 -5.21 0.43 -6.33
CA MET A 95 -4.02 0.87 -7.04
C MET A 95 -3.50 2.22 -6.54
N LEU A 96 -2.18 2.32 -6.49
CA LEU A 96 -1.43 3.51 -6.19
C LEU A 96 -1.82 4.64 -7.14
N VAL A 97 -2.07 5.83 -6.59
CA VAL A 97 -2.15 7.09 -7.33
C VAL A 97 -0.78 7.74 -7.31
N GLU A 98 -0.23 7.91 -6.11
CA GLU A 98 1.00 8.63 -5.88
C GLU A 98 1.76 8.03 -4.70
N TYR A 99 3.09 8.06 -4.78
CA TYR A 99 3.93 7.71 -3.65
C TYR A 99 4.81 8.91 -3.34
N GLN A 100 4.78 9.35 -2.08
CA GLN A 100 5.67 10.38 -1.56
C GLN A 100 6.67 9.75 -0.60
N HIS A 101 7.94 9.79 -1.01
CA HIS A 101 9.02 9.21 -0.24
C HIS A 101 9.44 10.13 0.92
N PRO A 102 9.73 9.57 2.12
CA PRO A 102 9.46 8.20 2.54
C PRO A 102 8.02 7.99 3.02
N GLY A 103 7.54 6.76 2.87
CA GLY A 103 6.43 6.22 3.65
C GLY A 103 5.00 6.55 3.21
N LEU A 104 4.73 7.44 2.26
CA LEU A 104 3.34 7.80 1.92
C LEU A 104 2.85 7.11 0.65
N PHE A 105 2.11 6.02 0.80
CA PHE A 105 1.43 5.32 -0.30
C PHE A 105 0.00 5.82 -0.46
N VAL A 106 -0.30 6.51 -1.55
CA VAL A 106 -1.55 7.25 -1.69
C VAL A 106 -2.45 6.61 -2.71
N THR A 107 -3.66 6.25 -2.26
CA THR A 107 -4.76 5.84 -3.12
C THR A 107 -5.74 6.99 -3.33
N ARG A 108 -6.82 6.76 -4.07
CA ARG A 108 -7.85 7.80 -4.28
C ARG A 108 -8.48 8.30 -2.98
N ASN A 109 -8.64 7.44 -1.97
CA ASN A 109 -9.39 7.78 -0.77
C ASN A 109 -8.57 7.72 0.53
N THR A 110 -7.36 7.14 0.48
CA THR A 110 -6.57 6.90 1.69
C THR A 110 -5.09 7.12 1.42
N CYS A 111 -4.41 7.85 2.29
CA CYS A 111 -2.96 7.90 2.41
C CYS A 111 -2.53 6.86 3.43
N TYR A 112 -1.68 5.92 3.04
CA TYR A 112 -1.11 4.92 3.91
C TYR A 112 0.30 5.35 4.33
N VAL A 113 0.53 5.49 5.63
CA VAL A 113 1.85 5.75 6.21
C VAL A 113 2.50 4.39 6.48
N MET A 114 3.47 4.03 5.65
CA MET A 114 4.21 2.77 5.71
C MET A 114 5.38 2.91 6.67
N VAL A 115 5.42 2.04 7.69
CA VAL A 115 6.40 2.13 8.77
C VAL A 115 7.37 0.95 8.71
N GLY A 116 8.65 1.26 8.89
CA GLY A 116 9.73 0.28 8.91
C GLY A 116 9.96 -0.42 7.57
N LEU A 117 10.65 -1.55 7.65
CA LEU A 117 10.96 -2.38 6.50
C LEU A 117 9.71 -3.10 5.98
N GLY A 118 9.69 -3.34 4.68
CA GLY A 118 8.73 -4.25 4.08
C GLY A 118 9.33 -5.03 2.93
N LEU A 119 8.45 -5.71 2.20
CA LEU A 119 8.86 -6.54 1.07
C LEU A 119 8.35 -5.96 -0.23
N ARG A 120 9.17 -6.00 -1.27
CA ARG A 120 8.73 -5.74 -2.65
C ARG A 120 8.49 -7.07 -3.36
N CYS A 121 7.27 -7.23 -3.87
CA CYS A 121 6.77 -8.41 -4.54
C CYS A 121 6.36 -8.05 -5.97
N GLN A 122 6.47 -9.00 -6.89
CA GLN A 122 5.94 -8.86 -8.24
C GLN A 122 4.90 -9.96 -8.49
N VAL A 123 3.74 -9.58 -9.03
CA VAL A 123 2.69 -10.50 -9.45
C VAL A 123 2.32 -10.24 -10.89
N ARG A 124 2.04 -11.29 -11.66
CA ARG A 124 1.59 -11.14 -13.03
C ARG A 124 0.08 -11.29 -13.10
N PHE A 125 -0.59 -10.45 -13.88
CA PHE A 125 -2.06 -10.48 -13.98
C PHE A 125 -2.62 -11.74 -14.67
N ASP A 126 -1.76 -12.70 -15.04
CA ASP A 126 -2.17 -14.02 -15.53
C ASP A 126 -2.33 -15.04 -14.38
N ASP A 127 -1.95 -14.69 -13.14
CA ASP A 127 -1.89 -15.58 -11.97
C ASP A 127 -3.16 -15.55 -11.09
N VAL A 128 -4.27 -14.94 -11.54
CA VAL A 128 -5.54 -14.85 -10.79
C VAL A 128 -6.74 -15.28 -11.62
#